data_AF-A0A5J6VY67-F1
#
_entry.id   AF-A0A5J6VY67-F1
#
_cell.length_a   1.000
_cell.length_b   1.000
_cell.length_c   1.000
_cell.angle_alpha   90.00
_cell.angle_beta   90.00
_cell.angle_gamma   90.00
#
_symmetry.space_group_name_H-M   'P 1'
#
loop_
_entity.id
_entity.type
_entity.pdbx_description
1 polymer ?
#
loop_
_entity_poly.entity_id
_entity_poly.type
_entity_poly.pdbx_seq_one_letter_code
_entity_poly.pdbx_strand_id
1 'polypeptide(L)'
;MALLWTWRPRTAVYELIQKWGLKNHAGKAFTQMAVKDAWEQFRRAGLLVEHPRRPGYAQLHDNIRGQVYRELLTQHPIAQLRSALHRSANHDPSRSHYGWPLWEGADTIAILRLAVFSGAPISDLEAMQKEISGRNDWGTIFYAACMEAFDPVLMDRVTPEWRWRMATGALGNLCQRVDPERLPFFHWTMEQVKTGREVIPGPLRLQLAEVLLHRGEISQMVDVLKPIEKDAAADVLRAGIRIQQGQWAPAQAEMEAAVNPPTTKPGL
;
A
#
# COMPACT_ATOMS: atom_id res chain seq x y z
N MET A 1 10.70 -10.39 10.80
CA MET A 1 9.62 -10.10 11.76
C MET A 1 9.44 -8.59 11.88
N ALA A 2 8.48 -8.01 11.14
CA ALA A 2 8.12 -6.57 11.01
C ALA A 2 9.21 -5.54 10.66
N LEU A 3 10.36 -5.52 11.34
CA LEU A 3 11.36 -4.45 11.16
C LEU A 3 12.21 -4.58 9.91
N LEU A 4 12.49 -5.81 9.47
CA LEU A 4 13.12 -6.04 8.17
C LEU A 4 12.12 -5.88 7.01
N TRP A 5 10.95 -5.29 7.27
CA TRP A 5 10.14 -4.76 6.19
C TRP A 5 10.91 -3.68 5.43
N THR A 6 11.71 -2.88 6.12
CA THR A 6 12.54 -1.84 5.53
C THR A 6 13.98 -1.98 6.03
N TRP A 7 14.86 -1.13 5.53
CA TRP A 7 16.29 -1.16 5.80
C TRP A 7 16.59 -0.93 7.28
N ARG A 8 17.14 -1.96 7.93
CA ARG A 8 17.54 -1.90 9.34
C ARG A 8 18.90 -2.54 9.59
N PRO A 9 19.66 -2.05 10.58
CA PRO A 9 20.84 -2.74 11.03
C PRO A 9 20.47 -3.92 11.92
N ARG A 10 21.36 -4.91 11.98
CA ARG A 10 21.22 -6.07 12.88
C ARG A 10 20.98 -5.68 14.35
N THR A 11 21.62 -4.61 14.81
CA THR A 11 21.49 -4.11 16.19
C THR A 11 20.05 -3.71 16.52
N ALA A 12 19.37 -3.00 15.62
CA ALA A 12 17.96 -2.64 15.80
C ALA A 12 17.05 -3.88 15.88
N VAL A 13 17.35 -4.93 15.10
CA VAL A 13 16.61 -6.20 15.18
C VAL A 13 16.84 -6.87 16.54
N TYR A 14 18.07 -6.91 17.03
CA TYR A 14 18.38 -7.45 18.36
C TYR A 14 17.65 -6.66 19.46
N GLU A 15 17.70 -5.33 19.42
CA GLU A 15 17.04 -4.47 20.40
C GLU A 15 15.52 -4.67 20.44
N LEU A 16 14.87 -4.82 19.28
CA LEU A 16 13.45 -5.17 19.25
C LEU A 16 13.19 -6.53 19.89
N ILE A 17 13.97 -7.56 19.54
CA ILE A 17 13.80 -8.90 20.11
C ILE A 17 13.87 -8.85 21.65
N GLN A 18 14.80 -8.06 22.20
CA GLN A 18 14.89 -7.83 23.65
C GLN A 18 13.68 -7.08 24.20
N LYS A 19 13.30 -5.95 23.60
CA LYS A 19 12.17 -5.12 24.04
C LYS A 19 10.81 -5.80 23.87
N TRP A 20 10.70 -6.76 22.96
CA TRP A 20 9.54 -7.64 22.81
C TRP A 20 9.55 -8.76 23.86
N GLY A 21 10.73 -9.18 24.33
CA GLY A 21 10.86 -10.25 25.31
C GLY A 21 10.75 -11.64 24.70
N LEU A 22 11.00 -11.77 23.39
CA LEU A 22 10.98 -13.06 22.71
C LEU A 22 12.03 -14.01 23.29
N LYS A 23 11.64 -15.28 23.41
CA LYS A 23 12.51 -16.37 23.87
C LYS A 23 12.76 -17.35 22.73
N ASN A 24 13.91 -17.99 22.75
CA ASN A 24 14.21 -19.08 21.82
C ASN A 24 13.42 -20.35 22.18
N HIS A 25 13.56 -21.41 21.38
CA HIS A 25 12.91 -22.70 21.60
C HIS A 25 13.26 -23.35 22.95
N ALA A 26 14.38 -22.98 23.56
CA ALA A 26 14.79 -23.43 24.89
C ALA A 26 14.31 -22.51 26.03
N GLY A 27 13.41 -21.54 25.75
CA GLY A 27 12.88 -20.59 26.72
C GLY A 27 13.87 -19.49 27.16
N LYS A 28 15.07 -19.42 26.56
CA LYS A 28 16.11 -18.45 26.90
C LYS A 28 16.01 -17.18 26.04
N ALA A 29 16.49 -16.06 26.57
CA ALA A 29 16.58 -14.83 25.79
C ALA A 29 17.56 -15.01 24.60
N PHE A 30 17.25 -14.37 23.48
CA PHE A 30 18.18 -14.34 22.34
C PHE A 30 19.44 -13.56 22.70
N THR A 31 20.60 -14.04 22.25
CA THR A 31 21.88 -13.34 22.40
C THR A 31 22.23 -12.57 21.12
N GLN A 32 23.12 -11.57 21.22
CA GLN A 32 23.62 -10.88 20.02
C GLN A 32 24.30 -11.84 19.03
N MET A 33 25.00 -12.86 19.55
CA MET A 33 25.63 -13.88 18.69
C MET A 33 24.59 -14.69 17.93
N ALA A 34 23.52 -15.15 18.60
CA ALA A 34 22.45 -15.88 17.93
C ALA A 34 21.78 -15.05 16.83
N VAL A 35 21.58 -13.74 17.06
CA VAL A 35 21.03 -12.85 16.02
C VAL A 35 22.03 -12.64 14.87
N LYS A 36 23.34 -12.55 15.15
CA LYS A 36 24.39 -12.49 14.13
C LYS A 36 24.41 -13.75 13.26
N ASP A 37 24.34 -14.93 13.88
CA ASP A 37 24.37 -16.20 13.15
C ASP A 37 23.12 -16.35 12.28
N ALA A 38 21.93 -16.01 12.80
CA ALA A 38 20.69 -16.00 12.02
C ALA A 38 20.74 -14.99 10.85
N TRP A 39 21.32 -13.82 11.07
CA TRP A 39 21.51 -12.80 10.02
C TRP A 39 22.37 -13.33 8.87
N GLU A 40 23.49 -13.96 9.19
CA GLU A 40 24.38 -14.57 8.19
C GLU A 40 23.71 -15.74 7.46
N GLN A 41 22.91 -16.54 8.16
CA GLN A 41 22.13 -17.60 7.52
C GLN A 41 21.12 -17.04 6.51
N PHE A 42 20.37 -16.00 6.87
CA PHE A 42 19.43 -15.36 5.95
C PHE A 42 20.14 -14.71 4.76
N ARG A 43 21.30 -14.09 4.99
CA ARG A 43 22.14 -13.52 3.93
C ARG A 43 22.62 -14.60 2.95
N ARG A 44 23.16 -15.72 3.45
CA ARG A 44 23.62 -16.85 2.61
C ARG A 44 22.49 -17.51 1.84
N ALA A 45 21.29 -17.53 2.41
CA ALA A 45 20.10 -18.05 1.75
C ALA A 45 19.46 -17.07 0.74
N GLY A 46 20.03 -15.88 0.53
CA GLY A 46 19.48 -14.88 -0.39
C GLY A 46 18.17 -14.25 0.09
N LEU A 47 17.86 -14.37 1.39
CA LEU A 47 16.61 -13.86 1.98
C LEU A 47 16.73 -12.42 2.47
N LEU A 48 17.95 -11.90 2.53
CA LEU A 48 18.23 -10.48 2.82
C LEU A 48 18.74 -9.78 1.57
N VAL A 49 18.22 -8.58 1.35
CA VAL A 49 18.78 -7.61 0.43
C VAL A 49 19.58 -6.61 1.26
N GLU A 50 20.83 -6.34 0.89
CA GLU A 50 21.67 -5.35 1.56
C GLU A 50 21.44 -3.94 1.00
N HIS A 51 21.50 -2.94 1.88
CA HIS A 51 21.30 -1.56 1.45
C HIS A 51 22.50 -1.09 0.61
N PRO A 52 22.28 -0.55 -0.61
CA PRO A 52 23.35 -0.29 -1.57
C PRO A 52 24.37 0.75 -1.09
N ARG A 53 23.99 1.65 -0.17
CA ARG A 53 24.83 2.74 0.34
C ARG A 53 25.12 2.71 1.84
N ARG A 54 24.58 1.72 2.58
CA ARG A 54 24.66 1.69 4.05
C ARG A 54 25.06 0.29 4.50
N PRO A 55 26.37 0.02 4.62
CA PRO A 55 26.85 -1.28 5.07
C PRO A 55 26.21 -1.71 6.39
N GLY A 56 25.83 -2.98 6.48
CA GLY A 56 25.20 -3.55 7.67
C GLY A 56 23.69 -3.29 7.81
N TYR A 57 23.08 -2.52 6.90
CA TYR A 57 21.62 -2.40 6.79
C TYR A 57 21.09 -3.40 5.77
N ALA A 58 20.01 -4.10 6.11
CA ALA A 58 19.33 -5.00 5.20
C ALA A 58 17.81 -4.96 5.39
N GLN A 59 17.10 -5.50 4.42
CA GLN A 59 15.67 -5.81 4.50
C GLN A 59 15.41 -7.22 3.98
N LEU A 60 14.23 -7.77 4.25
CA LEU A 60 13.82 -9.05 3.67
C LEU A 60 13.57 -8.90 2.18
N HIS A 61 13.92 -9.93 1.42
CA HIS A 61 13.59 -10.03 0.00
C HIS A 61 12.07 -10.05 -0.22
N ASP A 62 11.58 -9.35 -1.25
CA ASP A 62 10.14 -9.15 -1.50
C ASP A 62 9.34 -10.44 -1.61
N ASN A 63 9.92 -11.47 -2.25
CA ASN A 63 9.36 -12.82 -2.36
C ASN A 63 8.92 -13.45 -1.03
N ILE A 64 9.52 -13.07 0.10
CA ILE A 64 9.18 -13.63 1.43
C ILE A 64 8.63 -12.58 2.39
N ARG A 65 8.89 -11.29 2.13
CA ARG A 65 8.62 -10.19 3.06
C ARG A 65 7.12 -10.10 3.42
N GLY A 66 6.23 -10.28 2.43
CA GLY A 66 4.77 -10.32 2.64
C GLY A 66 4.31 -11.51 3.49
N GLN A 67 4.74 -12.74 3.14
CA GLN A 67 4.40 -13.96 3.87
C GLN A 67 4.85 -13.89 5.34
N VAL A 68 6.10 -13.54 5.61
CA VAL A 68 6.65 -13.45 6.98
C VAL A 68 5.89 -12.41 7.79
N TYR A 69 5.45 -11.32 7.15
CA TYR A 69 4.64 -10.31 7.83
C TYR A 69 3.24 -10.82 8.16
N ARG A 70 2.59 -11.59 7.28
CA ARG A 70 1.30 -12.25 7.56
C ARG A 70 1.41 -13.24 8.72
N GLU A 71 2.45 -14.07 8.73
CA GLU A 71 2.72 -15.01 9.82
C GLU A 71 2.87 -14.30 11.15
N LEU A 72 3.65 -13.21 11.18
CA LEU A 72 3.81 -12.37 12.37
C LEU A 72 2.46 -11.85 12.90
N LEU A 73 1.61 -11.31 12.03
CA LEU A 73 0.31 -10.76 12.41
C LEU A 73 -0.70 -11.82 12.85
N THR A 74 -0.48 -13.08 12.47
CA THR A 74 -1.34 -14.22 12.86
C THR A 74 -0.86 -14.85 14.17
N GLN A 75 0.46 -14.96 14.36
CA GLN A 75 1.05 -15.65 15.51
C GLN A 75 1.06 -14.82 16.79
N HIS A 76 0.89 -13.49 16.69
CA HIS A 76 1.04 -12.60 17.84
C HIS A 76 -0.12 -11.60 17.97
N PRO A 77 -0.59 -11.32 19.20
CA PRO A 77 -1.55 -10.26 19.43
C PRO A 77 -1.03 -8.90 18.96
N ILE A 78 -1.86 -8.16 18.22
CA ILE A 78 -1.51 -6.83 17.68
C ILE A 78 -1.06 -5.87 18.78
N ALA A 79 -1.69 -5.91 19.95
CA ALA A 79 -1.32 -5.06 21.09
C ALA A 79 0.13 -5.31 21.56
N GLN A 80 0.60 -6.56 21.53
CA GLN A 80 1.98 -6.90 21.88
C GLN A 80 2.96 -6.40 20.82
N LEU A 81 2.65 -6.60 19.54
CA LEU A 81 3.46 -6.10 18.43
C LEU A 81 3.59 -4.57 18.49
N ARG A 82 2.47 -3.88 18.72
CA ARG A 82 2.43 -2.41 18.86
C ARG A 82 3.27 -1.95 20.03
N SER A 83 3.09 -2.55 21.21
CA SER A 83 3.88 -2.22 22.39
C SER A 83 5.38 -2.45 22.16
N ALA A 84 5.76 -3.56 21.52
CA ALA A 84 7.15 -3.86 21.21
C ALA A 84 7.77 -2.84 20.24
N LEU A 85 7.06 -2.47 19.17
CA LEU A 85 7.51 -1.44 18.22
C LEU A 85 7.59 -0.05 18.87
N HIS A 86 6.62 0.31 19.69
CA HIS A 86 6.62 1.59 20.38
C HIS A 86 7.80 1.68 21.34
N ARG A 87 8.03 0.62 22.14
CA ARG A 87 9.22 0.54 22.99
C ARG A 87 10.51 0.56 22.19
N SER A 88 10.60 -0.12 21.04
CA SER A 88 11.82 -0.14 20.23
C SER A 88 12.16 1.24 19.69
N ALA A 89 11.14 1.94 19.20
CA ALA A 89 11.24 3.26 18.61
C ALA A 89 11.30 4.40 19.67
N ASN A 90 11.25 4.06 20.96
CA ASN A 90 11.07 5.00 22.08
C ASN A 90 9.86 5.95 21.85
N HIS A 91 8.83 5.43 21.21
CA HIS A 91 7.59 6.14 20.90
C HIS A 91 6.60 6.01 22.06
N ASP A 92 6.14 7.15 22.58
CA ASP A 92 5.07 7.21 23.59
C ASP A 92 3.87 7.99 23.02
N PRO A 93 2.79 7.29 22.62
CA PRO A 93 1.61 7.93 22.05
C PRO A 93 0.83 8.78 23.07
N SER A 94 1.12 8.64 24.39
CA SER A 94 0.49 9.46 25.43
C SER A 94 1.13 10.85 25.59
N ARG A 95 2.27 11.12 24.95
CA ARG A 95 3.01 12.39 25.06
C ARG A 95 2.93 13.20 23.76
N SER A 96 1.99 14.15 23.71
CA SER A 96 1.47 14.79 22.49
C SER A 96 2.39 15.72 21.69
N HIS A 97 3.64 15.97 22.09
CA HIS A 97 4.51 16.93 21.36
C HIS A 97 5.92 16.42 21.02
N TYR A 98 6.34 15.31 21.64
CA TYR A 98 7.65 14.67 21.44
C TYR A 98 7.53 13.15 21.26
N GLY A 99 6.31 12.62 21.16
CA GLY A 99 6.03 11.20 21.26
C GLY A 99 6.46 10.37 20.06
N TRP A 100 6.40 10.89 18.82
CA TRP A 100 6.68 10.10 17.60
C TRP A 100 8.16 9.69 17.48
N PRO A 101 8.51 8.56 16.83
CA PRO A 101 9.90 8.26 16.52
C PRO A 101 10.33 9.12 15.33
N LEU A 102 10.71 10.34 15.66
CA LEU A 102 10.88 11.47 14.75
C LEU A 102 12.11 11.37 13.84
N TRP A 103 13.08 10.49 14.17
CA TRP A 103 14.43 10.53 13.61
C TRP A 103 14.81 9.30 12.78
N GLU A 104 14.00 8.23 12.81
CA GLU A 104 14.21 7.06 11.97
C GLU A 104 12.96 6.79 11.12
N GLY A 105 13.01 7.15 9.84
CA GLY A 105 11.92 6.87 8.89
C GLY A 105 11.52 5.38 8.88
N ALA A 106 12.47 4.50 9.19
CA ALA A 106 12.22 3.07 9.29
C ALA A 106 11.32 2.67 10.48
N ASP A 107 11.33 3.41 11.60
CA ASP A 107 10.40 3.20 12.73
C ASP A 107 9.01 3.67 12.37
N THR A 108 8.92 4.85 11.74
CA THR A 108 7.65 5.37 11.25
C THR A 108 7.00 4.42 10.24
N ILE A 109 7.78 3.86 9.31
CA ILE A 109 7.33 2.84 8.35
C ILE A 109 6.75 1.62 9.08
N ALA A 110 7.46 1.08 10.07
CA ALA A 110 7.01 -0.10 10.80
C ALA A 110 5.73 0.14 11.60
N ILE A 111 5.62 1.30 12.27
CA ILE A 111 4.43 1.67 13.05
C ILE A 111 3.22 1.90 12.14
N LEU A 112 3.38 2.68 11.06
CA LEU A 112 2.31 2.92 10.07
C LEU A 112 1.85 1.61 9.45
N ARG A 113 2.79 0.74 9.04
CA ARG A 113 2.47 -0.56 8.46
C ARG A 113 1.67 -1.43 9.43
N LEU A 114 2.06 -1.47 10.71
CA LEU A 114 1.30 -2.23 11.71
C LEU A 114 -0.11 -1.65 11.88
N ALA A 115 -0.26 -0.33 11.96
CA ALA A 115 -1.58 0.29 12.08
C ALA A 115 -2.49 -0.08 10.91
N VAL A 116 -2.03 0.10 9.67
CA VAL A 116 -2.81 -0.21 8.46
C VAL A 116 -3.21 -1.67 8.38
N PHE A 117 -2.26 -2.61 8.51
CA PHE A 117 -2.52 -4.04 8.36
C PHE A 117 -3.04 -4.73 9.62
N SER A 118 -3.26 -3.99 10.69
CA SER A 118 -4.02 -4.45 11.85
C SER A 118 -5.47 -3.93 11.86
N GLY A 119 -5.89 -3.20 10.81
CA GLY A 119 -7.24 -2.68 10.69
C GLY A 119 -7.51 -1.50 11.61
N ALA A 120 -6.52 -0.63 11.85
CA ALA A 120 -6.73 0.59 12.60
C ALA A 120 -7.87 1.44 11.98
N PRO A 121 -8.73 2.09 12.80
CA PRO A 121 -9.76 2.98 12.31
C PRO A 121 -9.19 4.10 11.43
N ILE A 122 -10.00 4.57 10.48
CA ILE A 122 -9.59 5.65 9.56
C ILE A 122 -9.18 6.92 10.30
N SER A 123 -9.86 7.27 11.41
CA SER A 123 -9.53 8.43 12.24
C SER A 123 -8.12 8.36 12.80
N ASP A 124 -7.67 7.17 13.20
CA ASP A 124 -6.33 6.96 13.75
C ASP A 124 -5.30 7.11 12.64
N LEU A 125 -5.57 6.55 11.45
CA LEU A 125 -4.69 6.66 10.30
C LEU A 125 -4.58 8.10 9.77
N GLU A 126 -5.66 8.88 9.83
CA GLU A 126 -5.65 10.30 9.48
C GLU A 126 -4.88 11.15 10.49
N ALA A 127 -4.98 10.83 11.79
CA ALA A 127 -4.16 11.45 12.81
C ALA A 127 -2.67 11.16 12.57
N MET A 128 -2.32 9.89 12.30
CA MET A 128 -0.95 9.50 11.95
C MET A 128 -0.48 10.21 10.67
N GLN A 129 -1.32 10.33 9.64
CA GLN A 129 -0.98 11.06 8.42
C GLN A 129 -0.63 12.51 8.72
N LYS A 130 -1.44 13.20 9.53
CA LYS A 130 -1.19 14.60 9.92
C LYS A 130 0.13 14.74 10.69
N GLU A 131 0.39 13.85 11.64
CA GLU A 131 1.61 13.85 12.44
C GLU A 131 2.87 13.58 11.59
N ILE A 132 2.82 12.58 10.73
CA ILE A 132 3.91 12.21 9.83
C ILE A 132 4.18 13.34 8.83
N SER A 133 3.13 13.89 8.21
CA SER A 133 3.26 14.95 7.19
C SER A 133 3.88 16.24 7.74
N GLY A 134 3.73 16.52 9.03
CA GLY A 134 4.36 17.68 9.64
C GLY A 134 5.89 17.63 9.67
N ARG A 135 6.51 16.44 9.47
CA ARG A 135 7.95 16.24 9.71
C ARG A 135 8.65 15.28 8.75
N ASN A 136 7.92 14.46 7.99
CA ASN A 136 8.43 13.54 6.97
C ASN A 136 7.60 13.66 5.69
N ASP A 137 8.17 13.26 4.55
CA ASP A 137 7.39 13.10 3.33
C ASP A 137 6.42 11.92 3.47
N TRP A 138 5.13 12.23 3.64
CA TRP A 138 4.07 11.22 3.78
C TRP A 138 4.05 10.25 2.59
N GLY A 139 4.24 10.76 1.37
CA GLY A 139 4.21 9.92 0.16
C GLY A 139 5.25 8.80 0.20
N THR A 140 6.49 9.15 0.55
CA THR A 140 7.62 8.21 0.69
C THR A 140 7.38 7.21 1.81
N ILE A 141 6.97 7.69 3.00
CA ILE A 141 6.70 6.82 4.16
C ILE A 141 5.55 5.87 3.87
N PHE A 142 4.45 6.37 3.30
CA PHE A 142 3.27 5.58 2.98
C PHE A 142 3.58 4.54 1.90
N TYR A 143 4.33 4.91 0.85
CA TYR A 143 4.74 3.96 -0.18
C TYR A 143 5.57 2.82 0.42
N ALA A 144 6.62 3.14 1.19
CA ALA A 144 7.47 2.14 1.81
C ALA A 144 6.70 1.26 2.82
N ALA A 145 5.76 1.84 3.57
CA ALA A 145 4.98 1.13 4.57
C ALA A 145 3.90 0.23 3.98
N CYS A 146 3.22 0.65 2.93
CA CYS A 146 1.95 0.04 2.53
C CYS A 146 1.92 -0.47 1.08
N MET A 147 2.80 0.03 0.21
CA MET A 147 2.70 -0.18 -1.23
C MET A 147 3.82 -1.04 -1.81
N GLU A 148 5.02 -0.99 -1.23
CA GLU A 148 6.10 -1.93 -1.57
C GLU A 148 5.71 -3.39 -1.25
N ALA A 149 6.29 -4.36 -1.98
CA ALA A 149 6.02 -5.80 -1.82
C ALA A 149 4.53 -6.10 -1.57
N PHE A 150 3.69 -5.64 -2.49
CA PHE A 150 2.24 -5.80 -2.41
C PHE A 150 1.86 -7.27 -2.16
N ASP A 151 1.02 -7.48 -1.14
CA ASP A 151 0.46 -8.78 -0.78
C ASP A 151 -1.07 -8.66 -0.73
N PRO A 152 -1.81 -9.29 -1.68
CA PRO A 152 -3.26 -9.16 -1.75
C PRO A 152 -3.96 -9.68 -0.51
N VAL A 153 -3.39 -10.67 0.20
CA VAL A 153 -4.01 -11.25 1.40
C VAL A 153 -3.92 -10.29 2.59
N LEU A 154 -2.95 -9.38 2.60
CA LEU A 154 -2.90 -8.34 3.61
C LEU A 154 -4.00 -7.28 3.43
N MET A 155 -4.52 -7.09 2.21
CA MET A 155 -5.60 -6.12 1.95
C MET A 155 -6.89 -6.47 2.69
N ASP A 156 -7.16 -7.75 2.91
CA ASP A 156 -8.34 -8.22 3.67
C ASP A 156 -8.35 -7.71 5.13
N ARG A 157 -7.18 -7.33 5.67
CA ARG A 157 -7.05 -6.76 7.03
C ARG A 157 -7.20 -5.25 7.08
N VAL A 158 -7.16 -4.58 5.94
CA VAL A 158 -7.26 -3.12 5.84
C VAL A 158 -8.73 -2.72 5.80
N THR A 159 -9.09 -1.60 6.43
CA THR A 159 -10.47 -1.06 6.34
C THR A 159 -10.81 -0.73 4.88
N PRO A 160 -12.07 -0.94 4.43
CA PRO A 160 -12.44 -0.72 3.03
C PRO A 160 -12.07 0.67 2.53
N GLU A 161 -12.31 1.70 3.33
CA GLU A 161 -12.03 3.10 2.99
C GLU A 161 -10.54 3.31 2.69
N TRP A 162 -9.66 2.75 3.52
CA TRP A 162 -8.21 2.91 3.35
C TRP A 162 -7.68 2.04 2.21
N ARG A 163 -8.25 0.85 2.05
CA ARG A 163 -7.93 -0.08 0.97
C ARG A 163 -8.19 0.55 -0.39
N TRP A 164 -9.31 1.26 -0.54
CA TRP A 164 -9.60 1.98 -1.78
C TRP A 164 -8.73 3.21 -1.97
N ARG A 165 -8.36 3.94 -0.91
CA ARG A 165 -7.37 5.02 -1.02
C ARG A 165 -6.01 4.51 -1.51
N MET A 166 -5.57 3.34 -1.03
CA MET A 166 -4.35 2.69 -1.51
C MET A 166 -4.46 2.32 -3.01
N ALA A 167 -5.56 1.69 -3.41
CA ALA A 167 -5.81 1.32 -4.80
C ALA A 167 -5.83 2.54 -5.73
N THR A 168 -6.52 3.62 -5.34
CA THR A 168 -6.56 4.88 -6.11
C THR A 168 -5.16 5.48 -6.28
N GLY A 169 -4.35 5.46 -5.22
CA GLY A 169 -2.96 5.91 -5.28
C GLY A 169 -2.09 5.06 -6.22
N ALA A 170 -2.26 3.73 -6.19
CA ALA A 170 -1.53 2.83 -7.09
C ALA A 170 -1.92 3.04 -8.55
N LEU A 171 -3.22 3.05 -8.85
CA LEU A 171 -3.72 3.18 -10.22
C LEU A 171 -3.49 4.56 -10.80
N GLY A 172 -3.57 5.63 -10.01
CA GLY A 172 -3.18 6.96 -10.46
C GLY A 172 -1.74 7.01 -10.97
N ASN A 173 -0.80 6.36 -10.27
CA ASN A 173 0.58 6.25 -10.73
C ASN A 173 0.72 5.35 -11.97
N LEU A 174 -0.07 4.27 -12.06
CA LEU A 174 -0.08 3.39 -13.24
C LEU A 174 -0.55 4.14 -14.50
N CYS A 175 -1.65 4.91 -14.41
CA CYS A 175 -2.15 5.71 -15.52
C CYS A 175 -1.16 6.81 -15.95
N GLN A 176 -0.59 7.54 -14.98
CA GLN A 176 0.22 8.72 -15.27
C GLN A 176 1.68 8.41 -15.63
N ARG A 177 2.25 7.32 -15.11
CA ARG A 177 3.68 7.01 -15.21
C ARG A 177 3.99 5.64 -15.81
N VAL A 178 2.98 4.81 -16.07
CA VAL A 178 3.13 3.44 -16.58
C VAL A 178 4.12 2.63 -15.71
N ASP A 179 3.97 2.73 -14.39
CA ASP A 179 4.83 2.07 -13.41
C ASP A 179 4.43 0.58 -13.24
N PRO A 180 5.22 -0.40 -13.74
CA PRO A 180 4.87 -1.81 -13.68
C PRO A 180 4.80 -2.36 -12.26
N GLU A 181 5.45 -1.72 -11.27
CA GLU A 181 5.38 -2.13 -9.85
C GLU A 181 3.95 -2.02 -9.30
N ARG A 182 3.06 -1.29 -9.99
CA ARG A 182 1.65 -1.12 -9.63
C ARG A 182 0.72 -2.14 -10.25
N LEU A 183 1.18 -2.97 -11.19
CA LEU A 183 0.35 -4.00 -11.82
C LEU A 183 -0.29 -4.96 -10.81
N PRO A 184 0.37 -5.38 -9.71
CA PRO A 184 -0.28 -6.22 -8.71
C PRO A 184 -1.53 -5.58 -8.09
N PHE A 185 -1.54 -4.26 -7.88
CA PHE A 185 -2.72 -3.54 -7.39
C PHE A 185 -3.85 -3.50 -8.42
N PHE A 186 -3.52 -3.33 -9.70
CA PHE A 186 -4.48 -3.43 -10.79
C PHE A 186 -5.14 -4.81 -10.85
N HIS A 187 -4.33 -5.87 -10.86
CA HIS A 187 -4.85 -7.24 -10.88
C HIS A 187 -5.73 -7.54 -9.65
N TRP A 188 -5.26 -7.16 -8.46
CA TRP A 188 -6.05 -7.34 -7.24
C TRP A 188 -7.38 -6.59 -7.30
N THR A 189 -7.39 -5.34 -7.77
CA THR A 189 -8.62 -4.53 -7.85
C THR A 189 -9.59 -5.09 -8.89
N MET A 190 -9.09 -5.60 -10.03
CA MET A 190 -9.91 -6.30 -11.02
C MET A 190 -10.55 -7.58 -10.46
N GLU A 191 -9.85 -8.33 -9.59
CA GLU A 191 -10.47 -9.45 -8.87
C GLU A 191 -11.57 -8.99 -7.91
N GLN A 192 -11.44 -7.82 -7.28
CA GLN A 192 -12.53 -7.26 -6.48
C GLN A 192 -13.75 -6.91 -7.34
N VAL A 193 -13.55 -6.38 -8.56
CA VAL A 193 -14.64 -6.12 -9.51
C VAL A 193 -15.38 -7.42 -9.84
N LYS A 194 -14.63 -8.48 -10.17
CA LYS A 194 -15.20 -9.78 -10.56
C LYS A 194 -15.98 -10.44 -9.43
N THR A 195 -15.44 -10.41 -8.21
CA THR A 195 -16.07 -11.06 -7.06
C THR A 195 -17.28 -10.29 -6.54
N GLY A 196 -17.34 -8.97 -6.77
CA GLY A 196 -18.47 -8.13 -6.36
C GLY A 196 -18.71 -8.07 -4.85
N ARG A 197 -17.73 -8.48 -4.04
CA ARG A 197 -17.86 -8.54 -2.57
C ARG A 197 -18.01 -7.17 -1.94
N GLU A 198 -17.44 -6.15 -2.56
CA GLU A 198 -17.46 -4.78 -2.07
C GLU A 198 -17.80 -3.79 -3.18
N VAL A 199 -18.42 -2.68 -2.79
CA VAL A 199 -18.74 -1.58 -3.71
C VAL A 199 -17.48 -0.79 -4.00
N ILE A 200 -16.94 -0.95 -5.20
CA ILE A 200 -15.78 -0.21 -5.68
C ILE A 200 -16.19 1.24 -6.01
N PRO A 201 -15.50 2.26 -5.46
CA PRO A 201 -15.81 3.66 -5.73
C PRO A 201 -15.76 4.02 -7.22
N GLY A 202 -16.68 4.90 -7.65
CA GLY A 202 -16.76 5.40 -9.03
C GLY A 202 -15.41 5.93 -9.58
N PRO A 203 -14.70 6.81 -8.87
CA PRO A 203 -13.39 7.31 -9.33
C PRO A 203 -12.36 6.19 -9.57
N LEU A 204 -12.38 5.14 -8.76
CA LEU A 204 -11.48 4.00 -8.92
C LEU A 204 -11.85 3.15 -10.14
N ARG A 205 -13.14 3.01 -10.43
CA ARG A 205 -13.62 2.38 -11.68
C ARG A 205 -13.21 3.16 -12.92
N LEU A 206 -13.21 4.49 -12.89
CA LEU A 206 -12.71 5.32 -13.99
C LEU A 206 -11.22 5.07 -14.24
N GLN A 207 -10.39 5.00 -13.19
CA GLN A 207 -8.96 4.70 -13.33
C GLN A 207 -8.72 3.28 -13.86
N LEU A 208 -9.46 2.28 -13.39
CA LEU A 208 -9.40 0.92 -13.95
C LEU A 208 -9.74 0.91 -15.44
N ALA A 209 -10.79 1.63 -15.83
CA ALA A 209 -11.20 1.74 -17.22
C ALA A 209 -10.14 2.43 -18.08
N GLU A 210 -9.48 3.47 -17.58
CA GLU A 210 -8.35 4.10 -18.27
C GLU A 210 -7.17 3.12 -18.49
N VAL A 211 -6.80 2.33 -17.47
CA VAL A 211 -5.77 1.29 -17.60
C VAL A 211 -6.17 0.25 -18.64
N LEU A 212 -7.42 -0.22 -18.61
CA LEU A 212 -7.96 -1.20 -19.57
C LEU A 212 -8.01 -0.63 -20.99
N LEU A 213 -8.36 0.64 -21.14
CA LEU A 213 -8.29 1.36 -22.41
C LEU A 213 -6.85 1.33 -22.92
N HIS A 214 -5.86 1.79 -22.14
CA HIS A 214 -4.45 1.78 -22.57
C HIS A 214 -3.94 0.39 -23.00
N ARG A 215 -4.50 -0.69 -22.44
CA ARG A 215 -4.15 -2.08 -22.75
C ARG A 215 -4.94 -2.69 -23.91
N GLY A 216 -5.94 -1.97 -24.45
CA GLY A 216 -6.83 -2.47 -25.50
C GLY A 216 -7.86 -3.49 -25.01
N GLU A 217 -8.09 -3.58 -23.70
CA GLU A 217 -8.99 -4.54 -23.06
C GLU A 217 -10.44 -4.01 -23.02
N ILE A 218 -10.98 -3.67 -24.20
CA ILE A 218 -12.25 -2.91 -24.37
C ILE A 218 -13.43 -3.57 -23.65
N SER A 219 -13.60 -4.90 -23.78
CA SER A 219 -14.74 -5.59 -23.14
C SER A 219 -14.74 -5.42 -21.63
N GLN A 220 -13.58 -5.59 -20.99
CA GLN A 220 -13.44 -5.42 -19.54
C GLN A 220 -13.63 -3.96 -19.13
N MET A 221 -13.17 -3.01 -19.96
CA MET A 221 -13.37 -1.58 -19.72
C MET A 221 -14.86 -1.23 -19.64
N VAL A 222 -15.65 -1.71 -20.61
CA VAL A 222 -17.10 -1.50 -20.66
C VAL A 222 -17.78 -2.09 -19.42
N ASP A 223 -17.38 -3.30 -19.00
CA ASP A 223 -17.92 -3.96 -17.81
C ASP A 223 -17.64 -3.17 -16.52
N VAL A 224 -16.42 -2.66 -16.37
CA VAL A 224 -16.02 -1.85 -15.20
C VAL A 224 -16.82 -0.55 -15.12
N LEU A 225 -17.12 0.08 -16.27
CA LEU A 225 -17.88 1.32 -16.37
C LEU A 225 -19.40 1.14 -16.30
N LYS A 226 -19.92 -0.09 -16.42
CA LYS A 226 -21.38 -0.36 -16.45
C LYS A 226 -22.16 0.28 -15.29
N PRO A 227 -21.67 0.31 -14.03
CA PRO A 227 -22.39 0.96 -12.94
C PRO A 227 -22.35 2.50 -12.94
N ILE A 228 -21.61 3.11 -13.87
CA ILE A 228 -21.48 4.57 -14.00
C ILE A 228 -22.30 5.01 -15.21
N GLU A 229 -23.55 5.40 -14.97
CA GLU A 229 -24.51 5.71 -16.05
C GLU A 229 -24.39 7.15 -16.58
N LYS A 230 -24.14 8.14 -15.71
CA LYS A 230 -24.09 9.57 -16.08
C LYS A 230 -22.86 10.23 -15.48
N ASP A 231 -21.76 10.17 -16.21
CA ASP A 231 -20.49 10.77 -15.81
C ASP A 231 -19.68 11.14 -17.05
N ALA A 232 -19.28 12.41 -17.15
CA ALA A 232 -18.57 12.92 -18.32
C ALA A 232 -17.22 12.20 -18.53
N ALA A 233 -16.52 11.81 -17.46
CA ALA A 233 -15.26 11.09 -17.59
C ALA A 233 -15.48 9.66 -18.08
N ALA A 234 -16.54 8.98 -17.63
CA ALA A 234 -16.92 7.68 -18.17
C ALA A 234 -17.26 7.75 -19.67
N ASP A 235 -17.94 8.81 -20.10
CA ASP A 235 -18.29 9.01 -21.52
C ASP A 235 -17.06 9.32 -22.37
N VAL A 236 -16.11 10.12 -21.87
CA VAL A 236 -14.80 10.34 -22.52
C VAL A 236 -14.04 9.02 -22.66
N LEU A 237 -14.03 8.15 -21.64
CA LEU A 237 -13.36 6.85 -21.72
C LEU A 237 -14.03 5.92 -22.74
N ARG A 238 -15.37 5.94 -22.84
CA ARG A 238 -16.11 5.20 -23.88
C ARG A 238 -15.78 5.70 -25.28
N ALA A 239 -15.71 7.03 -25.48
CA ALA A 239 -15.26 7.62 -26.73
C ALA A 239 -13.80 7.24 -27.07
N GLY A 240 -12.96 6.99 -26.06
CA GLY A 240 -11.61 6.45 -26.23
C GLY A 240 -11.55 5.13 -27.00
N ILE A 241 -12.60 4.30 -26.98
CA ILE A 241 -12.69 3.08 -27.79
C ILE A 241 -12.59 3.41 -29.29
N ARG A 242 -13.24 4.50 -29.72
CA ARG A 242 -13.23 4.98 -31.12
C ARG A 242 -11.83 5.38 -31.54
N ILE A 243 -11.07 6.00 -30.64
CA ILE A 243 -9.66 6.35 -30.87
C ILE A 243 -8.84 5.10 -31.18
N GLN A 244 -8.98 4.04 -30.38
CA GLN A 244 -8.24 2.79 -30.61
C GLN A 244 -8.59 2.10 -31.93
N GLN A 245 -9.79 2.35 -32.44
CA GLN A 245 -10.27 1.83 -33.73
C GLN A 245 -9.91 2.75 -34.91
N GLY A 246 -9.19 3.86 -34.67
CA GLY A 246 -8.83 4.84 -35.71
C GLY A 246 -10.00 5.76 -36.13
N GLN A 247 -11.09 5.78 -35.38
CA GLN A 247 -12.28 6.59 -35.64
C GLN A 247 -12.19 7.96 -34.96
N TRP A 248 -11.21 8.77 -35.38
CA TRP A 248 -10.85 10.04 -34.73
C TRP A 248 -11.97 11.08 -34.70
N ALA A 249 -12.64 11.35 -35.83
CA ALA A 249 -13.68 12.36 -35.90
C ALA A 249 -14.92 12.02 -35.05
N PRO A 250 -15.46 10.78 -35.10
CA PRO A 250 -16.49 10.36 -34.15
C PRO A 250 -16.04 10.46 -32.68
N ALA A 251 -14.81 10.04 -32.37
CA ALA A 251 -14.28 10.12 -31.01
C ALA A 251 -14.25 11.57 -30.49
N GLN A 252 -13.78 12.51 -31.31
CA GLN A 252 -13.73 13.93 -30.94
C GLN A 252 -15.14 14.47 -30.63
N ALA A 253 -16.12 14.20 -31.51
CA ALA A 253 -17.49 14.66 -31.30
C ALA A 253 -18.11 14.09 -30.02
N GLU A 254 -17.89 12.81 -29.73
CA GLU A 254 -18.37 12.16 -28.49
C GLU A 254 -17.69 12.76 -27.24
N MET A 255 -16.38 13.01 -27.28
CA MET A 255 -15.65 13.63 -26.17
C MET A 255 -16.09 15.08 -25.90
N GLU A 256 -16.27 15.89 -26.96
CA GLU A 256 -16.74 17.27 -26.83
C GLU A 256 -18.16 17.34 -26.24
N ALA A 257 -19.05 16.42 -26.65
CA ALA A 257 -20.39 16.32 -26.10
C ALA A 257 -20.40 15.95 -24.61
N ALA A 258 -19.46 15.11 -24.18
CA ALA A 258 -19.31 14.72 -22.77
C ALA A 258 -18.83 15.89 -21.89
N VAL A 259 -17.90 16.70 -22.37
CA VAL A 259 -17.33 17.83 -21.61
C VAL A 259 -18.25 19.06 -21.65
N ASN A 260 -18.94 19.29 -22.76
CA ASN A 260 -19.85 20.42 -22.97
C ASN A 260 -21.26 19.91 -23.30
N PRO A 261 -21.99 19.34 -22.32
CA PRO A 261 -23.35 18.88 -22.58
C PRO A 261 -24.23 20.06 -22.99
N PRO A 262 -25.06 19.93 -24.04
CA PRO A 262 -25.94 21.01 -24.46
C PRO A 262 -26.86 21.39 -23.29
N THR A 263 -26.89 22.67 -22.94
CA THR A 263 -27.76 23.19 -21.88
C THR A 263 -29.22 23.00 -22.30
N THR A 264 -29.90 22.04 -21.67
CA THR A 264 -31.36 21.98 -21.73
C THR A 264 -31.91 23.26 -21.13
N LYS A 265 -32.43 24.16 -21.97
CA LYS A 265 -33.25 25.29 -21.52
C LYS A 265 -34.40 24.73 -20.66
N PRO A 266 -34.70 25.30 -19.48
CA PRO A 266 -35.93 24.96 -18.78
C PRO A 266 -37.10 25.35 -19.68
N GLY A 267 -37.96 24.40 -20.00
CA GLY A 267 -39.20 24.66 -20.71
C GLY A 267 -40.07 25.62 -19.90
N LEU A 268 -40.55 26.67 -20.58
CA LEU A 268 -41.63 27.56 -20.16
C LEU A 268 -42.94 26.79 -19.96
#